data_AF-A0A952NGU5-F1
#
_entry.id   AF-A0A952NGU5-F1
#
_cell.length_a   1.000
_cell.length_b   1.000
_cell.length_c   1.000
_cell.angle_alpha   90.00
_cell.angle_beta   90.00
_cell.angle_gamma   90.00
#
_symmetry.space_group_name_H-M   'P 1'
#
loop_
_entity.id
_entity.type
_entity.pdbx_description
1 polymer ?
#
loop_
_entity_poly.entity_id
_entity_poly.type
_entity_poly.pdbx_seq_one_letter_code
_entity_poly.pdbx_strand_id
1 'polypeptide(L)'
;MSQYDVPGLYQFLLHTPEQGLRKMLVDNKPMSEAHFNLLMKVVKTCDEAAFCQHFEKTDFPKVKMGPAETKLKEKFWADCVNCFNSRGLLGPAIQKPAA
;
A
#
# COMPACT_ATOMS: atom_id res chain seq x y z
N MET A 1 0.29 -5.08 -16.44
CA MET A 1 1.06 -3.82 -16.37
C MET A 1 0.21 -2.84 -15.57
N SER A 2 0.52 -2.70 -14.28
CA SER A 2 -0.11 -1.68 -13.45
C SER A 2 0.05 -0.28 -14.06
N GLN A 3 -1.03 0.48 -14.00
CA GLN A 3 -1.06 1.90 -14.38
C GLN A 3 -0.16 2.77 -13.48
N TYR A 4 0.23 2.25 -12.32
CA TYR A 4 0.92 2.95 -11.26
C TYR A 4 2.35 2.45 -11.06
N ASP A 5 3.24 3.34 -10.60
CA ASP A 5 4.58 2.97 -10.11
C ASP A 5 4.50 2.29 -8.72
N VAL A 6 4.06 1.04 -8.71
CA VAL A 6 3.96 0.22 -7.49
C VAL A 6 5.31 -0.03 -6.82
N PRO A 7 6.43 -0.25 -7.54
CA PRO A 7 7.76 -0.32 -6.92
C PRO A 7 8.13 0.96 -6.18
N GLY A 8 7.94 2.13 -6.80
CA GLY A 8 8.19 3.43 -6.15
C GLY A 8 7.33 3.63 -4.90
N LEU A 9 6.06 3.22 -4.95
CA LEU A 9 5.18 3.23 -3.78
C LEU A 9 5.72 2.34 -2.65
N TYR A 10 6.17 1.12 -2.95
CA TYR A 10 6.74 0.21 -1.95
C TYR A 10 7.96 0.84 -1.27
N GLN A 11 8.90 1.38 -2.05
CA GLN A 11 10.10 2.05 -1.53
C GLN A 11 9.73 3.23 -0.63
N PHE A 12 8.75 4.05 -1.04
CA PHE A 12 8.25 5.13 -0.20
C PHE A 12 7.66 4.62 1.12
N LEU A 13 6.81 3.59 1.08
CA LEU A 13 6.18 3.01 2.28
C LEU A 13 7.19 2.32 3.20
N LEU A 14 8.26 1.72 2.66
CA LEU A 14 9.29 1.03 3.42
C LEU A 14 10.25 2.02 4.10
N HIS A 15 10.66 3.09 3.40
CA HIS A 15 11.69 4.02 3.86
C HIS A 15 11.13 5.24 4.61
N THR A 16 9.84 5.54 4.48
CA THR A 16 9.23 6.65 5.22
C THR A 16 8.93 6.24 6.66
N PRO A 17 9.30 7.05 7.67
CA PRO A 17 8.99 6.75 9.06
C PRO A 17 7.48 6.53 9.29
N GLU A 18 7.13 5.45 9.99
CA GLU A 18 5.72 5.07 10.22
C GLU A 18 4.90 6.18 10.87
N GLN A 19 5.50 6.97 11.77
CA GLN A 19 4.82 8.11 12.40
C GLN A 19 4.40 9.17 11.37
N GLY A 20 5.25 9.42 10.37
CA GLY A 20 4.97 10.34 9.27
C GLY A 20 3.91 9.75 8.33
N LEU A 21 4.07 8.48 7.93
CA LEU A 21 3.10 7.80 7.08
C LEU A 21 1.72 7.73 7.73
N ARG A 22 1.66 7.43 9.02
CA ARG A 22 0.39 7.35 9.75
C ARG A 22 -0.34 8.70 9.75
N LYS A 23 0.38 9.80 9.99
CA LYS A 23 -0.21 11.15 9.88
C LYS A 23 -0.63 11.48 8.45
N MET A 24 0.06 10.98 7.43
CA MET A 24 -0.26 11.27 6.04
C MET A 24 -1.44 10.44 5.50
N LEU A 25 -1.53 9.18 5.92
CA LEU A 25 -2.46 8.18 5.37
C LEU A 25 -3.74 8.03 6.20
N VAL A 26 -3.66 8.17 7.53
CA VAL A 26 -4.82 7.98 8.44
C VAL A 26 -5.56 9.30 8.70
N ASP A 27 -5.00 10.44 8.27
CA ASP A 27 -5.64 11.74 8.39
C ASP A 27 -6.78 11.87 7.38
N ASN A 28 -8.02 11.83 7.86
CA ASN A 28 -9.26 11.83 7.07
C ASN A 28 -9.43 10.64 6.10
N LYS A 29 -10.63 10.04 6.11
CA LYS A 29 -11.03 8.87 5.29
C LYS A 29 -10.53 8.98 3.84
N PRO A 30 -10.07 7.87 3.22
CA PRO A 30 -10.59 6.51 3.42
C PRO A 30 -9.76 5.57 4.31
N MET A 31 -8.49 5.85 4.60
CA MET A 31 -7.65 4.94 5.40
C MET A 31 -7.89 5.14 6.91
N SER A 32 -8.05 4.03 7.63
CA SER A 32 -8.13 3.99 9.10
C SER A 32 -6.85 3.39 9.71
N GLU A 33 -6.71 3.44 11.04
CA GLU A 33 -5.59 2.77 11.72
C GLU A 33 -5.48 1.29 11.37
N ALA A 34 -6.60 0.60 11.20
CA ALA A 34 -6.61 -0.81 10.84
C ALA A 34 -6.06 -1.04 9.41
N HIS A 35 -6.33 -0.11 8.48
CA HIS A 35 -5.72 -0.15 7.15
C HIS A 35 -4.21 0.08 7.25
N PHE A 36 -3.79 1.10 8.00
CA PHE A 36 -2.38 1.42 8.14
C PHE A 36 -1.58 0.26 8.75
N ASN A 37 -2.10 -0.35 9.81
CA ASN A 37 -1.46 -1.49 10.45
C ASN A 37 -1.33 -2.69 9.50
N LEU A 38 -2.36 -2.96 8.70
CA LEU A 38 -2.31 -4.03 7.71
C LEU A 38 -1.32 -3.73 6.58
N LEU A 39 -1.30 -2.49 6.07
CA LEU A 39 -0.36 -2.05 5.04
C LEU A 39 1.09 -2.22 5.50
N MET A 40 1.42 -1.76 6.70
CA MET A 40 2.78 -1.90 7.25
C MET A 40 3.16 -3.36 7.48
N LYS A 41 2.21 -4.22 7.90
CA LYS A 41 2.46 -5.67 7.98
C LYS A 41 2.79 -6.25 6.61
N VAL A 42 2.03 -5.90 5.58
CA VAL A 42 2.28 -6.36 4.20
C VAL A 42 3.66 -5.91 3.73
N VAL A 43 3.95 -4.60 3.80
CA VAL A 43 5.24 -4.01 3.36
C VAL A 43 6.44 -4.61 4.08
N LYS A 44 6.33 -4.90 5.39
CA LYS A 44 7.41 -5.52 6.16
C LYS A 44 7.54 -7.04 5.99
N THR A 45 6.49 -7.70 5.49
CA THR A 45 6.48 -9.18 5.35
C THR A 45 7.03 -9.62 4.00
N CYS A 46 6.82 -8.85 2.95
CA CYS A 46 7.24 -9.19 1.60
C CYS A 46 8.27 -8.19 1.05
N ASP A 47 9.09 -8.66 0.12
CA ASP A 47 9.96 -7.80 -0.69
C ASP A 47 9.15 -7.02 -1.75
N GLU A 48 9.81 -6.10 -2.44
CA GLU A 48 9.21 -5.24 -3.46
C GLU A 48 8.46 -6.03 -4.54
N ALA A 49 9.06 -7.11 -5.06
CA ALA A 49 8.47 -7.87 -6.16
C ALA A 49 7.19 -8.60 -5.69
N ALA A 50 7.24 -9.22 -4.51
CA ALA A 50 6.07 -9.84 -3.91
C ALA A 50 4.99 -8.80 -3.54
N PHE A 51 5.36 -7.62 -3.04
CA PHE A 51 4.42 -6.53 -2.80
C PHE A 51 3.69 -6.12 -4.08
N CYS A 52 4.44 -5.93 -5.17
CA CYS A 52 3.85 -5.59 -6.46
C CYS A 52 2.86 -6.65 -6.93
N GLN A 53 3.19 -7.93 -6.79
CA GLN A 53 2.28 -9.02 -7.14
C GLN A 53 1.00 -9.01 -6.30
N HIS A 54 1.11 -8.84 -4.98
CA HIS A 54 -0.03 -8.79 -4.08
C HIS A 54 -0.93 -7.58 -4.33
N PHE A 55 -0.32 -6.42 -4.61
CA PHE A 55 -1.02 -5.21 -5.00
C PHE A 55 -1.80 -5.41 -6.31
N GLU A 56 -1.17 -5.97 -7.33
CA GLU A 56 -1.79 -6.21 -8.65
C GLU A 56 -2.92 -7.24 -8.62
N LYS A 57 -2.73 -8.31 -7.85
CA LYS A 57 -3.73 -9.37 -7.71
C LYS A 57 -4.78 -9.05 -6.66
N THR A 58 -4.65 -7.93 -5.95
CA THR A 58 -5.48 -7.57 -4.79
C THR A 58 -5.54 -8.69 -3.74
N ASP A 59 -4.42 -9.41 -3.58
CA ASP A 59 -4.27 -10.51 -2.63
C ASP A 59 -3.33 -10.10 -1.48
N PHE A 60 -3.01 -11.01 -0.57
CA PHE A 60 -2.20 -10.68 0.60
C PHE A 60 -1.11 -11.72 0.81
N PRO A 61 0.09 -11.29 1.25
CA PRO A 61 1.11 -12.22 1.72
C PRO A 61 0.59 -13.01 2.92
N LYS A 62 1.34 -14.04 3.32
CA LYS A 62 0.99 -14.89 4.46
C LYS A 62 1.19 -14.12 5.79
N VAL A 63 0.27 -13.20 6.09
CA VAL A 63 0.26 -12.37 7.30
C VAL A 63 -0.91 -12.73 8.21
N LYS A 64 -0.67 -12.66 9.53
CA LYS A 64 -1.73 -12.86 10.52
C LYS A 64 -2.59 -11.60 10.61
N MET A 65 -3.80 -11.69 10.07
CA MET A 65 -4.83 -10.66 10.17
C MET A 65 -5.63 -10.83 11.46
N GLY A 66 -5.82 -9.74 12.19
CA GLY A 66 -6.73 -9.64 13.32
C GLY A 66 -8.17 -9.35 12.86
N PRO A 67 -9.14 -9.34 13.79
CA PRO A 67 -10.56 -9.20 13.46
C PRO A 67 -10.91 -7.92 12.68
N ALA A 68 -10.25 -6.79 12.98
CA ALA A 68 -10.47 -5.53 12.29
C ALA A 68 -9.93 -5.53 10.86
N GLU A 69 -8.78 -6.17 10.64
CA GLU A 69 -8.12 -6.30 9.34
C GLU A 69 -8.92 -7.26 8.43
N THR A 70 -9.43 -8.36 8.99
CA THR A 70 -10.29 -9.30 8.27
C THR A 70 -11.56 -8.64 7.75
N LYS A 71 -12.18 -7.74 8.52
CA LYS A 71 -13.41 -7.03 8.11
C LYS A 71 -13.18 -6.05 6.95
N LEU A 72 -11.99 -5.49 6.83
CA LEU A 72 -11.65 -4.52 5.78
C LEU A 72 -10.95 -5.16 4.57
N LYS A 73 -10.57 -6.43 4.66
CA LYS A 73 -9.78 -7.15 3.64
C LYS A 73 -10.34 -7.00 2.21
N GLU A 74 -11.66 -7.08 2.06
CA GLU A 74 -12.33 -7.00 0.76
C GLU A 74 -12.22 -5.62 0.09
N LYS A 75 -12.08 -4.56 0.87
CA LYS A 75 -11.99 -3.17 0.36
C LYS A 75 -10.61 -2.56 0.55
N PHE A 76 -9.73 -3.22 1.30
CA PHE A 76 -8.42 -2.72 1.70
C PHE A 76 -7.60 -2.14 0.54
N TRP A 77 -7.41 -2.91 -0.53
CA TRP A 77 -6.61 -2.46 -1.67
C TRP A 77 -7.27 -1.30 -2.40
N ALA A 78 -8.60 -1.32 -2.55
CA ALA A 78 -9.34 -0.22 -3.15
C ALA A 78 -9.24 1.07 -2.31
N ASP A 79 -9.38 0.97 -0.99
CA ASP A 79 -9.24 2.09 -0.06
C ASP A 79 -7.81 2.64 -0.02
N CYS A 80 -6.80 1.76 -0.11
CA CYS A 80 -5.40 2.15 -0.25
C CYS A 80 -5.16 2.89 -1.57
N VAL A 81 -5.60 2.34 -2.70
CA VAL A 81 -5.48 2.99 -4.02
C VAL A 81 -6.17 4.35 -4.04
N ASN A 82 -7.37 4.46 -3.46
CA ASN A 82 -8.09 5.73 -3.34
C ASN A 82 -7.31 6.75 -2.49
N CYS A 83 -6.78 6.32 -1.34
CA CYS A 83 -5.94 7.16 -0.49
C CYS A 83 -4.68 7.63 -1.24
N PHE A 84 -3.94 6.70 -1.83
CA PHE A 84 -2.68 6.99 -2.50
C PHE A 84 -2.88 7.90 -3.71
N ASN A 85 -3.95 7.70 -4.50
CA ASN A 85 -4.32 8.61 -5.59
C ASN A 85 -4.67 10.00 -5.05
N SER A 86 -5.50 10.11 -4.00
CA SER A 86 -5.87 11.40 -3.41
C SER A 86 -4.69 12.16 -2.81
N ARG A 87 -3.62 11.46 -2.43
CA ARG A 87 -2.40 12.03 -1.84
C ARG A 87 -1.27 12.23 -2.85
N GLY A 88 -1.48 11.89 -4.13
CA GLY A 88 -0.46 11.98 -5.18
C GLY A 88 0.69 10.99 -5.02
N LEU A 89 0.50 9.89 -4.27
CA LEU A 89 1.50 8.86 -4.03
C LEU A 89 1.56 7.83 -5.16
N LEU A 90 0.47 7.65 -5.89
CA LEU A 90 0.47 6.86 -7.12
C LEU A 90 0.82 7.77 -8.29
N GLY A 91 2.09 7.76 -8.68
CA GLY A 91 2.51 8.32 -9.95
C GLY A 91 2.10 7.41 -11.11
N PRO A 92 2.00 7.96 -12.35
CA PRO A 92 1.98 7.10 -13.53
C PRO A 92 3.23 6.22 -13.51
N ALA A 93 3.12 4.95 -13.91
CA ALA A 93 4.29 4.10 -14.07
C ALA A 93 5.28 4.79 -15.04
N ILE A 94 6.31 5.45 -14.51
CA ILE A 94 7.36 6.02 -15.33
C ILE A 94 8.07 4.79 -15.91
N GLN A 95 7.81 4.49 -17.18
CA GLN A 95 8.68 3.62 -17.94
C GLN A 95 10.05 4.27 -17.87
N LYS A 96 10.91 3.76 -16.99
CA LYS A 96 12.32 4.15 -16.94
C LYS A 96 12.82 3.96 -18.37
N PRO A 97 13.19 5.04 -19.11
CA PRO A 97 13.74 4.84 -20.44
C PRO A 97 15.00 3.99 -20.23
N ALA A 98 15.04 2.84 -20.89
CA ALA A 98 16.24 1.99 -20.90
C ALA A 98 17.39 2.87 -21.41
N ALA A 99 18.36 3.13 -20.53
CA ALA A 99 19.63 3.75 -20.89
C ALA A 99 20.61 2.65 -21.32
#